data_AF-A0AAN8KD28-F1
#
_entry.id   AF-A0AAN8KD28-F1
#
_cell.length_a   1.000
_cell.length_b   1.000
_cell.length_c   1.000
_cell.angle_alpha   90.00
_cell.angle_beta   90.00
_cell.angle_gamma   90.00
#
_symmetry.space_group_name_H-M   'P 1'
#
loop_
_entity.id
_entity.type
_entity.pdbx_description
1 polymer ?
#
loop_
_entity_poly.entity_id
_entity_poly.type
_entity_poly.pdbx_seq_one_letter_code
_entity_poly.pdbx_strand_id
1 'polypeptide(L)'
;MMGIDYGHLFGNMEEIADVSQCFLNSLETAVLGKRFDEQIVGTSFVKYAEDMKNTYAPYCRNHDEVITTLEKYNAVPVIKEYFQRIITKMKEKCNVFDLDALLIKPIQRILKYPLLLGELLRVC
;
A
#
# COMPACT_ATOMS: atom_id res chain seq x y z
N MET A 1 23.30 2.02 -17.31
CA MET A 1 22.37 1.97 -16.15
C MET A 1 21.43 3.17 -16.29
N MET A 2 20.11 3.01 -16.22
CA MET A 2 19.12 4.06 -16.59
C MET A 2 19.06 5.26 -15.62
N GLY A 3 19.90 5.32 -14.58
CA GLY A 3 19.96 6.44 -13.63
C GLY A 3 18.73 6.60 -12.73
N ILE A 4 17.92 5.55 -12.60
CA ILE A 4 16.69 5.56 -11.78
C ILE A 4 17.08 5.30 -10.32
N ASP A 5 16.74 6.23 -9.43
CA ASP A 5 16.83 6.03 -7.98
C ASP A 5 15.58 5.28 -7.47
N TYR A 6 15.71 3.96 -7.38
CA TYR A 6 14.64 3.09 -6.87
C TYR A 6 14.39 3.25 -5.37
N GLY A 7 15.43 3.58 -4.59
CA GLY A 7 15.30 3.77 -3.15
C GLY A 7 14.45 4.99 -2.83
N HIS A 8 14.69 6.08 -3.56
CA HIS A 8 13.83 7.26 -3.48
C HIS A 8 12.41 6.98 -4.00
N LEU A 9 12.27 6.35 -5.17
CA LEU A 9 10.97 6.14 -5.82
C LEU A 9 10.00 5.26 -5.02
N PHE A 10 10.51 4.21 -4.37
CA PHE A 10 9.69 3.26 -3.60
C PHE A 10 9.74 3.49 -2.09
N GLY A 11 10.69 4.28 -1.59
CA GLY A 11 10.82 4.60 -0.18
C GLY A 11 10.84 3.34 0.69
N ASN A 12 10.04 3.33 1.75
CA ASN A 12 9.90 2.21 2.68
C ASN A 12 8.71 1.29 2.34
N MET A 13 8.40 1.09 1.06
CA MET A 13 7.28 0.24 0.63
C MET A 13 7.41 -1.22 1.13
N GLU A 14 8.62 -1.74 1.28
CA GLU A 14 8.85 -3.08 1.84
C GLU A 14 8.40 -3.17 3.31
N GLU A 15 8.73 -2.18 4.14
CA GLU A 15 8.27 -2.13 5.54
C GLU A 15 6.74 -2.05 5.63
N ILE A 16 6.10 -1.29 4.73
CA ILE A 16 4.65 -1.23 4.63
C ILE A 16 4.07 -2.61 4.27
N ALA A 17 4.70 -3.33 3.34
CA ALA A 17 4.26 -4.66 2.95
C ALA A 17 4.37 -5.65 4.11
N ASP A 18 5.45 -5.59 4.89
CA ASP A 18 5.68 -6.45 6.06
C ASP A 18 4.61 -6.21 7.14
N VAL A 19 4.37 -4.94 7.52
CA VAL A 19 3.31 -4.60 8.47
C VAL A 19 1.94 -5.04 7.95
N SER A 20 1.69 -4.86 6.65
CA SER A 20 0.43 -5.28 6.02
C SER A 20 0.24 -6.79 6.04
N GLN A 21 1.31 -7.57 5.88
CA GLN A 21 1.28 -9.03 5.96
C GLN A 21 1.03 -9.50 7.40
N CYS A 22 1.71 -8.91 8.38
CA CYS A 22 1.48 -9.21 9.80
C CYS A 22 0.05 -8.87 10.24
N PHE A 23 -0.48 -7.75 9.76
CA PHE A 23 -1.86 -7.34 9.99
C PHE A 23 -2.85 -8.30 9.33
N LEU A 24 -2.63 -8.70 8.07
CA LEU A 24 -3.46 -9.68 7.36
C LEU A 24 -3.54 -11.00 8.12
N ASN A 25 -2.40 -11.56 8.54
CA ASN A 25 -2.37 -12.82 9.28
C ASN A 25 -3.18 -12.73 10.59
N SER A 26 -3.16 -11.55 11.25
CA SER A 26 -3.95 -11.30 12.46
C SER A 26 -5.45 -11.21 12.16
N LEU A 27 -5.84 -10.59 11.04
CA LEU A 27 -7.24 -10.57 10.59
C LEU A 27 -7.73 -11.96 10.22
N GLU A 28 -6.94 -12.74 9.50
CA GLU A 28 -7.27 -14.12 9.14
C GLU A 28 -7.46 -14.97 10.39
N THR A 29 -6.56 -14.86 11.38
CA THR A 29 -6.71 -15.55 12.68
C THR A 29 -7.97 -15.09 13.44
N ALA A 30 -8.36 -13.82 13.29
CA ALA A 30 -9.56 -13.29 13.91
C ALA A 30 -10.85 -13.86 13.29
N VAL A 31 -10.82 -14.32 12.03
CA VAL A 31 -11.99 -14.71 11.24
C VAL A 31 -12.07 -16.22 10.97
N LEU A 32 -10.94 -16.88 10.73
CA LEU A 32 -10.87 -18.26 10.25
C LEU A 32 -11.50 -19.23 11.26
N GLY A 33 -12.46 -20.02 10.78
CA GLY A 33 -13.14 -21.04 11.58
C GLY A 33 -14.11 -20.49 12.63
N LYS A 34 -14.38 -19.18 12.66
CA LYS A 34 -15.28 -18.53 13.62
C LYS A 34 -16.61 -18.15 13.00
N ARG A 35 -17.68 -18.27 13.79
CA ARG A 35 -18.99 -17.73 13.41
C ARG A 35 -18.94 -16.21 13.37
N PHE A 36 -19.84 -15.58 12.61
CA PHE A 36 -19.89 -14.12 12.45
C PHE A 36 -19.88 -13.36 13.79
N ASP A 37 -20.62 -13.82 14.78
CA ASP A 37 -20.73 -13.23 16.12
C ASP A 37 -19.47 -13.42 17.00
N GLU A 38 -18.55 -14.29 16.59
CA GLU A 38 -17.27 -14.55 17.28
C GLU A 38 -16.09 -13.83 16.59
N GLN A 39 -16.33 -13.16 15.46
CA GLN A 39 -15.30 -12.47 14.67
C GLN A 39 -15.01 -11.09 15.26
N ILE A 40 -13.89 -10.96 15.97
CA ILE A 40 -13.44 -9.71 16.57
C ILE A 40 -12.19 -9.21 15.85
N VAL A 41 -12.38 -8.38 14.82
CA VAL A 41 -11.27 -7.84 14.01
C VAL A 41 -10.66 -6.56 14.60
N GLY A 42 -11.39 -5.85 15.46
CA GLY A 42 -10.95 -4.57 16.04
C GLY A 42 -9.66 -4.68 16.87
N THR A 43 -9.43 -5.83 17.51
CA THR A 43 -8.20 -6.11 18.26
C THR A 43 -6.96 -6.11 17.36
N SER A 44 -7.08 -6.63 16.13
CA SER A 44 -6.01 -6.58 15.13
C SER A 44 -5.69 -5.13 14.74
N PHE A 45 -6.69 -4.27 14.56
CA PHE A 45 -6.45 -2.86 14.25
C PHE A 45 -5.74 -2.12 15.39
N VAL A 46 -6.19 -2.32 16.63
CA VAL A 46 -5.55 -1.71 17.81
C VAL A 46 -4.10 -2.17 17.94
N LYS A 47 -3.85 -3.48 17.76
CA LYS A 47 -2.51 -4.07 17.86
C LYS A 47 -1.51 -3.46 16.87
N TYR A 48 -1.90 -3.22 15.62
CA TYR A 48 -0.99 -2.76 14.56
C TYR A 48 -1.11 -1.25 14.25
N ALA A 49 -1.93 -0.50 14.98
CA ALA A 49 -2.16 0.92 14.70
C ALA A 49 -0.86 1.75 14.72
N GLU A 50 0.00 1.50 15.72
CA GLU A 50 1.26 2.24 15.87
C GLU A 50 2.27 1.85 14.77
N ASP A 51 2.38 0.56 14.43
CA ASP A 51 3.25 0.09 13.34
C ASP A 51 2.81 0.65 11.98
N MET A 52 1.51 0.65 11.70
CA MET A 52 0.95 1.29 10.50
C MET A 52 1.26 2.78 10.48
N LYS A 53 1.08 3.49 11.60
CA LYS A 53 1.39 4.92 11.67
C LYS A 53 2.88 5.18 11.39
N ASN A 54 3.77 4.42 12.02
CA ASN A 54 5.21 4.61 11.91
C ASN A 54 5.75 4.28 10.51
N THR A 55 5.15 3.32 9.81
CA THR A 55 5.55 2.95 8.43
C THR A 55 4.88 3.82 7.36
N TYR A 56 3.59 4.14 7.47
CA TYR A 56 2.88 4.92 6.45
C TYR A 56 3.15 6.42 6.54
N ALA A 57 3.41 6.99 7.73
CA ALA A 57 3.69 8.42 7.88
C ALA A 57 4.88 8.93 7.04
N PRO A 58 6.08 8.30 7.07
CA PRO A 58 7.18 8.72 6.22
C PRO A 58 6.89 8.51 4.73
N TYR A 59 6.20 7.43 4.36
CA TYR A 59 5.79 7.18 2.98
C TYR A 59 4.89 8.29 2.43
N CYS A 60 3.84 8.66 3.19
CA CYS A 60 2.93 9.73 2.83
C CYS A 60 3.64 11.09 2.73
N ARG A 61 4.58 11.38 3.65
CA ARG A 61 5.32 12.65 3.67
C ARG A 61 6.14 12.86 2.40
N ASN A 62 6.75 11.81 1.88
CA ASN A 62 7.66 11.90 0.74
C ASN A 62 6.95 11.72 -0.61
N HIS A 63 5.64 11.42 -0.61
CA HIS A 63 4.94 11.00 -1.82
C HIS A 63 4.91 12.08 -2.91
N ASP A 64 4.70 13.35 -2.56
CA ASP A 64 4.65 14.45 -3.54
C ASP A 64 6.00 14.62 -4.27
N GLU A 65 7.11 14.43 -3.55
CA GLU A 65 8.45 14.45 -4.12
C GLU A 65 8.69 13.25 -5.06
N VAL A 66 8.23 12.07 -4.64
CA VAL A 66 8.28 10.83 -5.45
C VAL A 66 7.52 10.99 -6.76
N ILE A 67 6.32 11.59 -6.74
CA ILE A 67 5.53 11.86 -7.95
C ILE A 67 6.26 12.85 -8.86
N THR A 68 6.79 13.94 -8.31
CA THR A 68 7.57 14.92 -9.08
C THR A 68 8.79 14.27 -9.74
N THR A 69 9.45 13.35 -9.05
CA THR A 69 10.58 12.59 -9.60
C THR A 69 10.12 11.60 -10.68
N LEU A 70 8.99 10.94 -10.50
CA LEU A 70 8.41 10.04 -11.49
C LEU A 70 8.01 10.77 -12.78
N GLU A 71 7.47 11.98 -12.68
CA GLU A 71 7.18 12.84 -13.85
C GLU A 71 8.45 13.10 -14.68
N LYS A 72 9.58 13.41 -14.02
CA LYS A 72 10.88 13.60 -14.69
C LYS A 72 11.36 12.34 -15.39
N TYR A 73 11.17 11.17 -14.77
CA TYR A 73 11.50 9.89 -15.40
C TYR A 73 10.59 9.58 -16.60
N ASN A 74 9.28 9.86 -16.47
CA ASN A 74 8.31 9.67 -17.54
C ASN A 74 8.53 10.62 -18.72
N ALA A 75 9.19 11.76 -18.52
CA ALA A 75 9.61 12.66 -19.60
C ALA A 75 10.73 12.07 -20.48
N VAL A 76 11.45 11.05 -19.99
CA VAL A 76 12.50 10.36 -20.74
C VAL A 76 11.91 9.11 -21.43
N PRO A 77 11.81 9.07 -22.78
CA PRO A 77 11.07 8.00 -23.48
C PRO A 77 11.54 6.58 -23.17
N VAL A 78 12.86 6.38 -23.08
CA VAL A 78 13.44 5.05 -22.77
C VAL A 78 13.12 4.57 -21.35
N ILE A 79 13.02 5.49 -20.38
CA ILE A 79 12.65 5.16 -18.99
C ILE A 79 11.14 4.89 -18.91
N LYS A 80 10.33 5.71 -19.58
CA LYS A 80 8.89 5.49 -19.68
C LYS A 80 8.55 4.12 -20.28
N GLU A 81 9.18 3.75 -21.39
CA GLU A 81 8.99 2.44 -22.02
C GLU A 81 9.41 1.30 -21.09
N TYR A 82 10.52 1.49 -20.37
CA TYR A 82 10.99 0.52 -19.37
C TYR A 82 9.96 0.29 -18.26
N PHE A 83 9.40 1.36 -17.68
CA PHE A 83 8.35 1.25 -16.66
C PHE A 83 7.07 0.63 -17.22
N GLN A 84 6.63 1.01 -18.43
CA GLN A 84 5.46 0.41 -19.08
C GLN A 84 5.63 -1.10 -19.28
N ARG A 85 6.84 -1.55 -19.65
CA ARG A 85 7.15 -2.98 -19.78
C ARG A 85 7.08 -3.72 -18.44
N ILE A 86 7.55 -3.11 -17.35
CA ILE A 86 7.44 -3.68 -16.00
C ILE A 86 5.97 -3.76 -15.59
N ILE A 87 5.23 -2.66 -15.70
CA ILE A 87 3.81 -2.62 -15.35
C ILE A 87 3.00 -3.62 -16.16
N THR A 88 3.29 -3.78 -17.46
CA THR A 88 2.62 -4.78 -18.30
C THR A 88 2.85 -6.21 -17.80
N LYS A 89 4.04 -6.54 -17.29
CA LYS A 89 4.29 -7.84 -16.65
C LYS A 89 3.57 -8.00 -15.30
N MET A 90 3.28 -6.90 -14.62
CA MET A 90 2.58 -6.90 -13.32
C MET A 90 1.06 -6.83 -13.45
N LYS A 91 0.52 -6.41 -14.61
CA LYS A 91 -0.92 -6.24 -14.86
C LYS A 91 -1.74 -7.48 -14.51
N GLU A 92 -1.23 -8.66 -14.84
CA GLU A 92 -1.90 -9.94 -14.56
C GLU A 92 -2.08 -10.22 -13.06
N LYS A 93 -1.27 -9.60 -12.20
CA LYS A 93 -1.24 -9.88 -10.75
C LYS A 93 -1.86 -8.77 -9.89
N CYS A 94 -1.75 -7.51 -10.30
CA CYS A 94 -1.98 -6.39 -9.38
C CYS A 94 -3.02 -5.36 -9.86
N ASN A 95 -3.65 -5.55 -11.02
CA ASN A 95 -4.61 -4.59 -11.62
C ASN A 95 -4.09 -3.14 -11.57
N VAL A 96 -2.89 -2.94 -12.12
CA VAL A 96 -2.18 -1.65 -12.13
C VAL A 96 -1.95 -1.21 -13.57
N PHE A 97 -2.30 0.04 -13.88
CA PHE A 97 -2.25 0.58 -15.23
C PHE A 97 -0.97 1.36 -15.53
N ASP A 98 -0.41 2.02 -14.52
CA ASP A 98 0.84 2.77 -14.55
C ASP A 98 1.51 2.78 -13.16
N LEU A 99 2.71 3.34 -13.08
CA LEU A 99 3.49 3.35 -11.84
C LEU A 99 2.91 4.33 -10.81
N ASP A 100 2.32 5.45 -11.24
CA ASP A 100 1.64 6.41 -10.36
C ASP A 100 0.50 5.73 -9.59
N ALA A 101 -0.32 4.95 -10.29
CA ALA A 101 -1.41 4.18 -9.71
C ALA A 101 -0.96 3.04 -8.79
N LEU A 102 0.32 2.60 -8.85
CA LEU A 102 0.90 1.68 -7.89
C LEU A 102 1.31 2.41 -6.62
N LEU A 103 2.06 3.52 -6.77
CA LEU A 103 2.68 4.26 -5.66
C LEU A 103 1.64 4.94 -4.76
N ILE A 104 0.46 5.30 -5.29
CA ILE A 104 -0.60 5.90 -4.47
C ILE A 104 -1.38 4.87 -3.61
N LYS A 105 -1.26 3.56 -3.89
CA LYS A 105 -2.09 2.53 -3.23
C LYS A 105 -1.92 2.46 -1.72
N PRO A 106 -0.70 2.52 -1.14
CA PRO A 106 -0.56 2.54 0.32
C PRO A 106 -1.30 3.71 0.96
N ILE A 107 -1.22 4.90 0.37
CA ILE A 107 -1.91 6.10 0.86
C ILE A 107 -3.43 5.91 0.78
N GLN A 108 -3.92 5.40 -0.35
CA GLN A 108 -5.35 5.08 -0.47
C GLN A 108 -5.78 4.03 0.55
N ARG A 109 -4.95 3.02 0.83
CA ARG A 109 -5.26 1.93 1.74
C ARG A 109 -5.41 2.41 3.18
N ILE A 110 -4.47 3.20 3.69
CA ILE A 110 -4.51 3.68 5.08
C ILE A 110 -5.73 4.57 5.34
N LEU A 111 -6.17 5.34 4.33
CA LEU A 111 -7.37 6.18 4.40
C LEU A 111 -8.69 5.38 4.36
N LYS A 112 -8.67 4.13 3.88
CA LYS A 112 -9.87 3.27 3.86
C LYS A 112 -10.18 2.65 5.21
N TYR A 113 -9.18 2.41 6.07
CA TYR A 113 -9.41 1.72 7.35
C TYR A 113 -10.41 2.43 8.27
N PRO A 114 -10.35 3.77 8.47
CA PRO A 114 -11.35 4.47 9.28
C PRO A 114 -12.77 4.35 8.70
N LEU A 115 -12.92 4.35 7.37
CA LEU A 115 -14.22 4.23 6.70
C LEU A 115 -14.81 2.83 6.90
N LEU A 116 -14.00 1.78 6.68
CA LEU A 116 -14.42 0.39 6.85
C LEU A 116 -14.77 0.07 8.30
N LEU A 117 -13.97 0.56 9.25
CA LEU A 117 -14.28 0.43 10.68
C LEU A 117 -15.56 1.19 11.05
N GLY A 118 -15.77 2.38 10.46
CA GLY A 118 -17.00 3.14 10.65
C GLY A 118 -18.25 2.41 10.17
N GLU A 119 -18.21 1.76 9.01
CA GLU A 119 -19.32 0.93 8.52
C GLU A 119 -19.51 -0.33 9.38
N LEU A 120 -18.43 -0.96 9.83
CA LEU A 120 -18.50 -2.13 10.70
C LEU A 120 -19.21 -1.80 12.03
N LEU A 121 -18.90 -0.66 12.63
CA LEU A 121 -19.55 -0.19 13.87
C LEU A 121 -21.04 0.13 13.72
N ARG A 122 -21.57 0.25 12.49
CA ARG A 122 -23.01 0.42 12.24
C ARG A 122 -23.79 -0.89 12.19
N VAL A 123 -23.10 -2.00 11.95
CA VAL A 123 -23.70 -3.33 11.79
C VAL A 123 -23.37 -4.27 12.95
N CYS A 124 -22.41 -3.92 13.79
CA CYS A 124 -22.18 -4.52 15.12
C CYS A 124 -23.13 -3.91 16.16
#